data_AF-A0AAV8P0W7-F1
#
_entry.id   AF-A0AAV8P0W7-F1
#
_cell.length_a   1.000
_cell.length_b   1.000
_cell.length_c   1.000
_cell.angle_alpha   90.00
_cell.angle_beta   90.00
_cell.angle_gamma   90.00
#
_symmetry.space_group_name_H-M   'P 1'
#
loop_
_entity.id
_entity.type
_entity.pdbx_description
1 polymer ?
#
loop_
_entity_poly.entity_id
_entity_poly.type
_entity_poly.pdbx_seq_one_letter_code
_entity_poly.pdbx_strand_id
1 'polypeptide(L)'
;MSVTAGVSDAVIAIRNKLRGKIGQTKKDDRRLRRLAESRIENKEEVRADHRRIRQAEIISTVEEEDNKQEERERLEEEEERHLEELVKKRLEERRVETRQIVVEEIKKDQEIQKNLEAEVDIADVDTDDDINEAEEYEAWKTREIARIKREREDREARLKEKEEIERIRNMTEEERREWERKNRKQLPVAKQKWRFMQKYYHKGAFFQSGADDHAATAGTDDIFRRDFSAPTGEDKMDKSILPKVMQVKHFGRSGRTKWTHLVNEDTTDWNAPWSMNGPLRSKYNAKMAGMNAPIEKPRGSKKLKDWEIK
;
A
#
# COMPACT_ATOMS: atom_id res chain seq x y z
N MET A 1 -44.42 6.18 28.25
CA MET A 1 -45.63 5.37 28.55
C MET A 1 -46.82 6.02 27.85
N SER A 2 -47.43 5.35 26.88
CA SER A 2 -48.68 5.78 26.24
C SER A 2 -49.50 4.52 25.96
N VAL A 3 -50.57 4.33 26.72
CA VAL A 3 -51.42 3.14 26.65
C VAL A 3 -52.59 3.46 25.72
N THR A 4 -52.58 2.87 24.52
CA THR A 4 -53.68 3.02 23.55
C THR A 4 -54.84 2.10 23.93
N ALA A 5 -55.85 2.66 24.61
CA ALA A 5 -57.06 1.94 24.98
C ALA A 5 -57.93 1.67 23.75
N GLY A 6 -57.94 0.42 23.27
CA GLY A 6 -58.82 -0.01 22.18
C GLY A 6 -60.28 -0.09 22.62
N VAL A 7 -61.15 0.71 22.01
CA VAL A 7 -62.60 0.57 22.13
C VAL A 7 -63.04 -0.53 21.17
N SER A 8 -63.50 -1.67 21.69
CA SER A 8 -63.91 -2.81 20.88
C SER A 8 -65.20 -2.51 20.08
N ASP A 9 -65.19 -2.78 18.76
CA ASP A 9 -66.28 -2.43 17.83
C ASP A 9 -67.67 -2.95 18.22
N ALA A 10 -67.73 -4.04 19.00
CA ALA A 10 -68.97 -4.56 19.57
C ALA A 10 -69.76 -3.52 20.38
N VAL A 11 -69.08 -2.60 21.07
CA VAL A 11 -69.72 -1.57 21.92
C VAL A 11 -70.42 -0.50 21.07
N ILE A 12 -69.84 -0.14 19.92
CA ILE A 12 -70.43 0.85 18.99
C ILE A 12 -71.68 0.25 18.32
N ALA A 13 -71.65 -1.03 17.96
CA ALA A 13 -72.78 -1.74 17.38
C ALA A 13 -74.00 -1.81 18.32
N ILE A 14 -73.80 -2.04 19.62
CA ILE A 14 -74.87 -2.03 20.62
C ILE A 14 -75.47 -0.62 20.78
N ARG A 15 -74.64 0.42 20.82
CA ARG A 15 -75.07 1.81 21.04
C ARG A 15 -76.05 2.30 19.98
N ASN A 16 -75.83 1.94 18.71
CA ASN A 16 -76.71 2.36 17.61
C ASN A 16 -78.06 1.65 17.62
N LYS A 17 -78.16 0.44 18.21
CA LYS A 17 -79.41 -0.33 18.27
C LYS A 17 -80.42 0.19 19.32
N LEU A 18 -79.97 1.03 20.26
CA LEU A 18 -80.80 1.62 21.32
C LEU A 18 -81.30 3.05 21.02
N ARG A 19 -80.82 3.70 19.96
CA ARG A 19 -81.13 5.13 19.71
C ARG A 19 -82.38 5.39 18.87
N GLY A 20 -83.14 4.35 18.54
CA GLY A 20 -84.36 4.42 17.74
C GLY A 20 -85.65 4.29 18.55
N LYS A 21 -85.97 5.26 19.43
CA LYS A 21 -87.33 5.59 19.93
C LYS A 21 -87.31 6.76 20.94
N ILE A 22 -88.46 7.46 21.04
CA ILE A 22 -88.82 8.58 21.97
C ILE A 22 -88.38 9.98 21.50
N GLY A 23 -89.26 10.99 21.63
CA GLY A 23 -88.98 12.39 21.28
C GLY A 23 -89.97 13.43 21.88
N GLN A 24 -89.83 14.69 21.42
CA GLN A 24 -90.75 15.86 21.50
C GLN A 24 -90.84 16.82 22.74
N THR A 25 -90.41 18.09 22.51
CA THR A 25 -91.12 19.41 22.74
C THR A 25 -90.91 20.38 23.94
N LYS A 26 -90.70 21.70 23.62
CA LYS A 26 -90.96 23.00 24.37
C LYS A 26 -90.03 23.40 25.56
N LYS A 27 -89.85 24.68 26.01
CA LYS A 27 -89.81 26.09 25.46
C LYS A 27 -89.26 27.10 26.55
N ASP A 28 -88.81 28.34 26.19
CA ASP A 28 -88.04 29.28 27.07
C ASP A 28 -88.44 30.79 27.09
N ASP A 29 -87.88 31.60 28.02
CA ASP A 29 -88.19 33.05 28.26
C ASP A 29 -86.97 34.00 28.58
N ARG A 30 -87.13 35.34 28.48
CA ARG A 30 -86.06 36.27 28.00
C ARG A 30 -85.25 37.12 29.02
N ARG A 31 -85.72 37.37 30.25
CA ARG A 31 -85.21 38.51 31.09
C ARG A 31 -83.77 38.38 31.62
N LEU A 32 -83.27 37.15 31.81
CA LEU A 32 -82.02 36.87 32.52
C LEU A 32 -80.72 37.23 31.75
N ARG A 33 -80.78 37.41 30.43
CA ARG A 33 -79.58 37.68 29.61
C ARG A 33 -78.85 38.97 29.98
N ARG A 34 -79.59 40.08 30.12
CA ARG A 34 -79.01 41.43 30.04
C ARG A 34 -78.07 41.81 31.19
N LEU A 35 -78.22 41.19 32.36
CA LEU A 35 -77.37 41.48 33.52
C LEU A 35 -76.08 40.64 33.55
N ALA A 36 -76.03 39.54 32.81
CA ALA A 36 -74.82 38.75 32.64
C ALA A 36 -73.85 39.44 31.66
N GLU A 37 -74.38 40.09 30.63
CA GLU A 37 -73.64 40.73 29.54
C GLU A 37 -72.64 41.80 30.05
N SER A 38 -73.08 42.80 30.81
CA SER A 38 -72.21 43.94 31.19
C SER A 38 -71.07 43.63 32.16
N ARG A 39 -71.18 42.57 32.98
CA ARG A 39 -70.10 42.17 33.91
C ARG A 39 -69.00 41.35 33.22
N ILE A 40 -69.29 40.80 32.05
CA ILE A 40 -68.31 40.07 31.24
C ILE A 40 -67.34 41.06 30.57
N GLU A 41 -67.88 42.12 29.95
CA GLU A 41 -67.15 43.14 29.18
C GLU A 41 -65.96 43.74 29.96
N ASN A 42 -66.19 44.28 31.16
CA ASN A 42 -65.15 44.96 31.94
C ASN A 42 -64.01 44.01 32.39
N LYS A 43 -64.31 42.70 32.55
CA LYS A 43 -63.29 41.67 32.86
C LYS A 43 -62.51 41.23 31.62
N GLU A 44 -63.03 41.50 30.43
CA GLU A 44 -62.45 41.10 29.15
C GLU A 44 -61.38 42.10 28.67
N GLU A 45 -61.54 43.39 28.98
CA GLU A 45 -60.59 44.47 28.64
C GLU A 45 -59.24 44.30 29.36
N VAL A 46 -59.21 44.14 30.69
CA VAL A 46 -57.95 43.94 31.44
C VAL A 46 -57.21 42.67 30.98
N ARG A 47 -57.96 41.65 30.56
CA ARG A 47 -57.40 40.44 29.94
C ARG A 47 -56.88 40.69 28.52
N ALA A 48 -57.39 41.71 27.81
CA ALA A 48 -56.90 42.09 26.49
C ALA A 48 -55.54 42.78 26.55
N ASP A 49 -55.32 43.72 27.47
CA ASP A 49 -54.03 44.40 27.59
C ASP A 49 -52.91 43.46 28.02
N HIS A 50 -53.18 42.56 28.96
CA HIS A 50 -52.19 41.55 29.38
C HIS A 50 -51.93 40.48 28.30
N ARG A 51 -52.79 40.36 27.28
CA ARG A 51 -52.50 39.60 26.04
C ARG A 51 -51.64 40.42 25.08
N ARG A 52 -51.94 41.71 24.88
CA ARG A 52 -51.17 42.61 24.00
C ARG A 52 -49.70 42.71 24.40
N ILE A 53 -49.39 42.88 25.68
CA ILE A 53 -48.00 43.01 26.16
C ILE A 53 -47.21 41.73 25.88
N ARG A 54 -47.75 40.55 26.22
CA ARG A 54 -47.08 39.27 25.91
C ARG A 54 -47.02 38.94 24.42
N GLN A 55 -47.96 39.43 23.61
CA GLN A 55 -47.85 39.31 22.16
C GLN A 55 -46.68 40.16 21.62
N ALA A 56 -46.48 41.38 22.11
CA ALA A 56 -45.37 42.24 21.69
C ALA A 56 -43.99 41.65 22.05
N GLU A 57 -43.82 41.12 23.26
CA GLU A 57 -42.57 40.48 23.72
C GLU A 57 -42.22 39.21 22.91
N ILE A 58 -43.24 38.42 22.55
CA ILE A 58 -43.07 37.27 21.65
C ILE A 58 -42.69 37.74 20.24
N ILE A 59 -43.30 38.81 19.72
CA ILE A 59 -42.98 39.35 18.40
C ILE A 59 -41.51 39.82 18.35
N SER A 60 -41.03 40.60 19.33
CA SER A 60 -39.64 41.06 19.33
C SER A 60 -38.61 39.92 19.45
N THR A 61 -38.93 38.86 20.19
CA THR A 61 -38.03 37.69 20.30
C THR A 61 -38.05 36.80 19.06
N VAL A 62 -39.17 36.78 18.32
CA VAL A 62 -39.26 36.13 16.99
C VAL A 62 -38.50 36.96 15.96
N GLU A 63 -38.72 38.28 15.89
CA GLU A 63 -37.98 39.18 14.99
C GLU A 63 -36.46 39.12 15.21
N GLU A 64 -35.97 38.98 16.45
CA GLU A 64 -34.53 38.80 16.72
C GLU A 64 -33.98 37.43 16.30
N GLU A 65 -34.78 36.37 16.30
CA GLU A 65 -34.37 35.04 15.83
C GLU A 65 -34.48 34.91 14.31
N ASP A 66 -35.52 35.49 13.70
CA ASP A 66 -35.71 35.58 12.25
C ASP A 66 -34.54 36.35 11.60
N ASN A 67 -34.11 37.48 12.17
CA ASN A 67 -32.92 38.21 11.72
C ASN A 67 -31.62 37.39 11.81
N LYS A 68 -31.48 36.50 12.82
CA LYS A 68 -30.33 35.59 12.94
C LYS A 68 -30.42 34.42 11.96
N GLN A 69 -31.63 34.03 11.54
CA GLN A 69 -31.85 33.04 10.50
C GLN A 69 -31.48 33.64 9.14
N GLU A 70 -31.96 34.84 8.80
CA GLU A 70 -31.59 35.52 7.53
C GLU A 70 -30.07 35.71 7.38
N GLU A 71 -29.36 36.13 8.43
CA GLU A 71 -27.91 36.29 8.39
C GLU A 71 -27.15 34.95 8.26
N ARG A 72 -27.72 33.84 8.77
CA ARG A 72 -27.17 32.50 8.56
C ARG A 72 -27.45 31.99 7.16
N GLU A 73 -28.67 32.13 6.67
CA GLU A 73 -29.07 31.72 5.31
C GLU A 73 -28.25 32.46 4.26
N ARG A 74 -27.94 33.76 4.45
CA ARG A 74 -27.02 34.51 3.56
C ARG A 74 -25.59 33.96 3.59
N LEU A 75 -25.08 33.58 4.75
CA LEU A 75 -23.73 33.04 4.89
C LEU A 75 -23.64 31.61 4.32
N GLU A 76 -24.67 30.80 4.55
CA GLU A 76 -24.81 29.47 3.94
C GLU A 76 -24.94 29.57 2.41
N GLU A 77 -25.72 30.52 1.87
CA GLU A 77 -25.76 30.81 0.43
C GLU A 77 -24.40 31.26 -0.14
N GLU A 78 -23.63 32.07 0.59
CA GLU A 78 -22.29 32.48 0.15
C GLU A 78 -21.29 31.32 0.17
N GLU A 79 -21.36 30.45 1.19
CA GLU A 79 -20.56 29.22 1.25
C GLU A 79 -20.95 28.21 0.16
N GLU A 80 -22.25 28.04 -0.13
CA GLU A 80 -22.74 27.20 -1.23
C GLU A 80 -22.28 27.75 -2.60
N ARG A 81 -22.45 29.06 -2.87
CA ARG A 81 -21.95 29.69 -4.09
C ARG A 81 -20.43 29.51 -4.26
N HIS A 82 -19.66 29.68 -3.18
CA HIS A 82 -18.22 29.47 -3.20
C HIS A 82 -17.85 27.99 -3.44
N LEU A 83 -18.57 27.04 -2.86
CA LEU A 83 -18.38 25.61 -3.09
C LEU A 83 -18.73 25.21 -4.54
N GLU A 84 -19.82 25.73 -5.10
CA GLU A 84 -20.19 25.55 -6.51
C GLU A 84 -19.12 26.11 -7.45
N GLU A 85 -18.59 27.29 -7.17
CA GLU A 85 -17.47 27.85 -7.93
C GLU A 85 -16.21 26.98 -7.87
N LEU A 86 -15.84 26.45 -6.70
CA LEU A 86 -14.71 25.54 -6.55
C LEU A 86 -14.92 24.22 -7.29
N VAL A 87 -16.13 23.65 -7.23
CA VAL A 87 -16.50 22.45 -8.00
C VAL A 87 -16.43 22.72 -9.51
N LYS A 88 -16.90 23.88 -9.96
CA LYS A 88 -16.86 24.30 -11.36
C LYS A 88 -15.43 24.52 -11.85
N LYS A 89 -14.59 25.24 -11.08
CA LYS A 89 -13.15 25.43 -11.37
C LYS A 89 -12.45 24.09 -11.48
N ARG A 90 -12.65 23.18 -10.53
CA ARG A 90 -12.09 21.81 -10.55
C ARG A 90 -12.56 20.97 -11.74
N LEU A 91 -13.79 21.18 -12.22
CA LEU A 91 -14.31 20.52 -13.43
C LEU A 91 -13.70 21.12 -14.70
N GLU A 92 -13.46 22.42 -14.73
CA GLU A 92 -12.78 23.13 -15.83
C GLU A 92 -11.29 22.76 -15.89
N GLU A 93 -10.60 22.71 -14.75
CA GLU A 93 -9.23 22.17 -14.62
C GLU A 93 -9.14 20.75 -15.18
N ARG A 94 -10.01 19.82 -14.74
CA ARG A 94 -10.06 18.46 -15.30
C ARG A 94 -10.34 18.42 -16.80
N ARG A 95 -11.15 19.36 -17.33
CA ARG A 95 -11.40 19.48 -18.78
C ARG A 95 -10.19 20.02 -19.54
N VAL A 96 -9.37 20.86 -18.91
CA VAL A 96 -8.11 21.34 -19.48
C VAL A 96 -7.03 20.26 -19.41
N GLU A 97 -6.86 19.60 -18.26
CA GLU A 97 -5.95 18.46 -18.07
C GLU A 97 -6.23 17.34 -19.07
N THR A 98 -7.49 16.90 -19.20
CA THR A 98 -7.86 15.84 -20.17
C THR A 98 -7.63 16.27 -21.61
N ARG A 99 -7.86 17.54 -21.96
CA ARG A 99 -7.51 18.08 -23.29
C ARG A 99 -6.00 18.15 -23.51
N GLN A 100 -5.22 18.53 -22.50
CA GLN A 100 -3.76 18.58 -22.56
C GLN A 100 -3.18 17.17 -22.75
N ILE A 101 -3.61 16.19 -21.95
CA ILE A 101 -3.21 14.79 -22.09
C ILE A 101 -3.54 14.26 -23.48
N VAL A 102 -4.74 14.53 -24.01
CA VAL A 102 -5.12 14.11 -25.38
C VAL A 102 -4.27 14.82 -26.45
N VAL A 103 -3.95 16.11 -26.28
CA VAL A 103 -3.07 16.83 -27.22
C VAL A 103 -1.62 16.35 -27.14
N GLU A 104 -1.12 16.01 -25.96
CA GLU A 104 0.20 15.40 -25.78
C GLU A 104 0.25 13.99 -26.38
N GLU A 105 -0.78 13.18 -26.19
CA GLU A 105 -0.84 11.84 -26.79
C GLU A 105 -0.96 11.93 -28.32
N ILE A 106 -1.80 12.82 -28.86
CA ILE A 106 -1.85 13.08 -30.31
C ILE A 106 -0.49 13.56 -30.85
N LYS A 107 0.26 14.38 -30.08
CA LYS A 107 1.61 14.79 -30.48
C LYS A 107 2.60 13.63 -30.45
N LYS A 108 2.57 12.77 -29.44
CA LYS A 108 3.39 11.55 -29.39
C LYS A 108 3.01 10.59 -30.50
N ASP A 109 1.73 10.37 -30.76
CA ASP A 109 1.26 9.53 -31.86
C ASP A 109 1.67 10.12 -33.22
N GLN A 110 1.64 11.43 -33.39
CA GLN A 110 2.15 12.12 -34.59
C GLN A 110 3.68 12.05 -34.68
N GLU A 111 4.41 12.09 -33.57
CA GLU A 111 5.87 11.95 -33.55
C GLU A 111 6.29 10.50 -33.79
N ILE A 112 5.56 9.52 -33.27
CA ILE A 112 5.70 8.09 -33.56
C ILE A 112 5.32 7.83 -35.02
N GLN A 113 4.20 8.36 -35.53
CA GLN A 113 3.83 8.23 -36.94
C GLN A 113 4.86 8.90 -37.84
N LYS A 114 5.37 10.09 -37.49
CA LYS A 114 6.43 10.75 -38.25
C LYS A 114 7.74 10.00 -38.17
N ASN A 115 8.08 9.38 -37.04
CA ASN A 115 9.27 8.52 -36.91
C ASN A 115 9.06 7.13 -37.52
N LEU A 116 7.82 6.72 -37.80
CA LEU A 116 7.45 5.48 -38.50
C LEU A 116 7.39 5.70 -40.02
N GLU A 117 6.96 6.89 -40.45
CA GLU A 117 6.93 7.37 -41.84
C GLU A 117 8.31 7.90 -42.27
N ALA A 118 9.13 8.33 -41.30
CA ALA A 118 10.58 8.52 -41.41
C ALA A 118 11.39 7.35 -40.82
N GLU A 119 10.76 6.22 -40.49
CA GLU A 119 11.45 4.91 -40.45
C GLU A 119 11.63 4.47 -41.90
N VAL A 120 12.53 5.21 -42.54
CA VAL A 120 13.54 4.69 -43.45
C VAL A 120 13.04 3.49 -44.24
N ASP A 121 12.45 3.79 -45.41
CA ASP A 121 12.44 2.81 -46.50
C ASP A 121 13.87 2.25 -46.59
N ILE A 122 14.04 0.93 -46.59
CA ILE A 122 15.35 0.29 -46.42
C ILE A 122 16.30 0.66 -47.58
N ALA A 123 15.74 1.19 -48.68
CA ALA A 123 16.42 1.77 -49.82
C ALA A 123 16.95 3.22 -49.63
N ASP A 124 16.53 3.93 -48.57
CA ASP A 124 16.92 5.31 -48.22
C ASP A 124 17.91 5.34 -47.03
N VAL A 125 18.39 4.17 -46.58
CA VAL A 125 19.63 4.07 -45.81
C VAL A 125 20.77 4.42 -46.76
N ASP A 126 21.23 5.66 -46.69
CA ASP A 126 22.45 6.05 -47.39
C ASP A 126 23.65 5.30 -46.79
N THR A 127 24.18 4.33 -47.54
CA THR A 127 25.36 3.55 -47.19
C THR A 127 26.62 4.08 -47.88
N ASP A 128 26.60 5.34 -48.32
CA ASP A 128 27.75 6.00 -48.94
C ASP A 128 28.64 6.64 -47.86
N ASP A 129 29.49 5.81 -47.26
CA ASP A 129 30.48 6.17 -46.21
C ASP A 129 31.36 7.39 -46.62
N ASP A 130 31.46 7.70 -47.92
CA ASP A 130 32.26 8.79 -48.50
C ASP A 130 31.71 10.21 -48.23
N ILE A 131 30.42 10.36 -47.88
CA ILE A 131 29.80 11.69 -47.68
C ILE A 131 30.14 12.30 -46.31
N ASN A 132 30.41 11.47 -45.30
CA ASN A 132 30.64 11.91 -43.91
C ASN A 132 31.84 11.20 -43.23
N GLU A 133 32.89 10.91 -44.01
CA GLU A 133 34.12 10.23 -43.59
C GLU A 133 34.69 10.75 -42.25
N ALA A 134 34.59 12.06 -41.98
CA ALA A 134 35.10 12.67 -40.75
C ALA A 134 34.32 12.23 -39.49
N GLU A 135 32.99 12.29 -39.50
CA GLU A 135 32.18 11.88 -38.35
C GLU A 135 32.20 10.36 -38.18
N GLU A 136 32.25 9.61 -39.28
CA GLU A 136 32.39 8.14 -39.23
C GLU A 136 33.75 7.69 -38.69
N TYR A 137 34.83 8.37 -39.06
CA TYR A 137 36.15 8.14 -38.48
C TYR A 137 36.17 8.47 -36.98
N GLU A 138 35.47 9.51 -36.54
CA GLU A 138 35.29 9.78 -35.10
C GLU A 138 34.39 8.75 -34.41
N ALA A 139 33.34 8.25 -35.06
CA ALA A 139 32.49 7.16 -34.57
C ALA A 139 33.24 5.81 -34.51
N TRP A 140 34.16 5.55 -35.44
CA TRP A 140 35.09 4.43 -35.39
C TRP A 140 36.10 4.60 -34.24
N LYS A 141 36.73 5.77 -34.14
CA LYS A 141 37.71 6.11 -33.10
C LYS A 141 37.12 6.05 -31.69
N THR A 142 35.88 6.50 -31.49
CA THR A 142 35.18 6.40 -30.20
C THR A 142 34.82 4.94 -29.86
N ARG A 143 34.38 4.13 -30.84
CA ARG A 143 34.20 2.68 -30.66
C ARG A 143 35.51 1.97 -30.30
N GLU A 144 36.62 2.34 -30.95
CA GLU A 144 37.94 1.75 -30.70
C GLU A 144 38.53 2.18 -29.35
N ILE A 145 38.43 3.46 -28.99
CA ILE A 145 38.74 3.96 -27.65
C ILE A 145 37.89 3.25 -26.60
N ALA A 146 36.61 2.98 -26.85
CA ALA A 146 35.75 2.23 -25.93
C ALA A 146 36.19 0.76 -25.76
N ARG A 147 36.70 0.09 -26.82
CA ARG A 147 37.30 -1.26 -26.72
C ARG A 147 38.56 -1.24 -25.86
N ILE A 148 39.51 -0.36 -26.19
CA ILE A 148 40.77 -0.19 -25.44
C ILE A 148 40.48 0.16 -23.97
N LYS A 149 39.51 1.05 -23.73
CA LYS A 149 39.04 1.42 -22.39
C LYS A 149 38.48 0.21 -21.65
N ARG A 150 37.62 -0.60 -22.27
CA ARG A 150 37.05 -1.81 -21.65
C ARG A 150 38.14 -2.81 -21.23
N GLU A 151 39.13 -3.08 -22.08
CA GLU A 151 40.26 -3.96 -21.74
C GLU A 151 41.13 -3.40 -20.61
N ARG A 152 41.33 -2.08 -20.59
CA ARG A 152 42.07 -1.39 -19.54
C ARG A 152 41.32 -1.41 -18.22
N GLU A 153 40.03 -1.09 -18.24
CA GLU A 153 39.15 -1.09 -17.06
C GLU A 153 39.00 -2.50 -16.46
N ASP A 154 38.92 -3.55 -17.28
CA ASP A 154 38.95 -4.94 -16.78
C ASP A 154 40.26 -5.26 -16.05
N ARG A 155 41.40 -4.90 -16.64
CA ARG A 155 42.73 -5.12 -16.03
C ARG A 155 42.87 -4.34 -14.72
N GLU A 156 42.44 -3.09 -14.70
CA GLU A 156 42.46 -2.23 -13.51
C GLU A 156 41.44 -2.70 -12.44
N ALA A 157 40.27 -3.20 -12.83
CA ALA A 157 39.30 -3.80 -11.92
C ALA A 157 39.87 -5.05 -11.23
N ARG A 158 40.46 -5.98 -11.98
CA ARG A 158 41.10 -7.20 -11.43
C ARG A 158 42.33 -6.88 -10.56
N LEU A 159 43.00 -5.76 -10.76
CA LEU A 159 44.06 -5.27 -9.86
C LEU A 159 43.44 -4.66 -8.59
N LYS A 160 42.46 -3.76 -8.73
CA LYS A 160 41.75 -3.11 -7.62
C LYS A 160 41.05 -4.11 -6.68
N GLU A 161 40.50 -5.19 -7.21
CA GLU A 161 39.96 -6.30 -6.42
C GLU A 161 41.05 -6.99 -5.59
N LYS A 162 42.22 -7.26 -6.19
CA LYS A 162 43.37 -7.83 -5.45
C LYS A 162 43.88 -6.86 -4.39
N GLU A 163 44.00 -5.58 -4.71
CA GLU A 163 44.41 -4.53 -3.77
C GLU A 163 43.44 -4.39 -2.60
N GLU A 164 42.12 -4.40 -2.83
CA GLU A 164 41.14 -4.35 -1.74
C GLU A 164 41.11 -5.66 -0.93
N ILE A 165 41.31 -6.82 -1.56
CA ILE A 165 41.49 -8.10 -0.85
C ILE A 165 42.76 -8.07 0.03
N GLU A 166 43.88 -7.54 -0.47
CA GLU A 166 45.12 -7.39 0.28
C GLU A 166 44.99 -6.36 1.39
N ARG A 167 44.32 -5.23 1.14
CA ARG A 167 43.94 -4.23 2.14
C ARG A 167 43.14 -4.87 3.28
N ILE A 168 42.05 -5.57 2.98
CA ILE A 168 41.21 -6.25 3.97
C ILE A 168 42.01 -7.34 4.73
N ARG A 169 42.97 -8.01 4.08
CA ARG A 169 43.86 -9.00 4.73
C ARG A 169 44.91 -8.37 5.66
N ASN A 170 45.31 -7.13 5.37
CA ASN A 170 46.32 -6.37 6.11
C ASN A 170 45.73 -5.49 7.22
N MET A 171 44.44 -5.10 7.15
CA MET A 171 43.76 -4.39 8.23
C MET A 171 43.66 -5.23 9.51
N THR A 172 43.68 -4.55 10.66
CA THR A 172 43.43 -5.20 11.95
C THR A 172 41.96 -5.56 12.14
N GLU A 173 41.67 -6.48 13.07
CA GLU A 173 40.29 -6.97 13.31
C GLU A 173 39.35 -5.87 13.86
N GLU A 174 39.89 -4.82 14.48
CA GLU A 174 39.11 -3.66 14.94
C GLU A 174 38.74 -2.73 13.78
N GLU A 175 39.73 -2.36 12.95
CA GLU A 175 39.51 -1.58 11.71
C GLU A 175 38.59 -2.31 10.74
N ARG A 176 38.71 -3.64 10.64
CA ARG A 176 37.81 -4.48 9.85
C ARG A 176 36.37 -4.39 10.35
N ARG A 177 36.14 -4.44 11.67
CA ARG A 177 34.79 -4.30 12.26
C ARG A 177 34.20 -2.91 12.01
N GLU A 178 35.02 -1.87 12.03
CA GLU A 178 34.64 -0.51 11.65
C GLU A 178 34.29 -0.39 10.16
N TRP A 179 35.11 -1.00 9.30
CA TRP A 179 34.92 -1.03 7.85
C TRP A 179 33.68 -1.83 7.47
N GLU A 180 33.41 -2.98 8.09
CA GLU A 180 32.18 -3.77 7.88
C GLU A 180 30.92 -3.05 8.42
N ARG A 181 31.07 -2.17 9.43
CA ARG A 181 30.00 -1.29 9.93
C ARG A 181 29.68 -0.16 8.95
N LYS A 182 30.71 0.48 8.37
CA LYS A 182 30.60 1.57 7.39
C LYS A 182 30.13 1.03 6.02
N ASN A 183 30.77 -0.03 5.54
CA ASN A 183 30.44 -0.77 4.32
C ASN A 183 29.50 -1.95 4.65
N ARG A 184 28.36 -1.65 5.29
CA ARG A 184 27.38 -2.69 5.64
C ARG A 184 26.90 -3.37 4.36
N LYS A 185 27.23 -4.66 4.20
CA LYS A 185 26.76 -5.47 3.07
C LYS A 185 25.24 -5.34 2.95
N GLN A 186 24.76 -5.17 1.72
CA GLN A 186 23.32 -5.20 1.45
C GLN A 186 22.75 -6.52 1.98
N LEU A 187 21.77 -6.42 2.87
CA LEU A 187 21.15 -7.62 3.43
C LEU A 187 20.41 -8.36 2.31
N PRO A 188 20.50 -9.70 2.25
CA PRO A 188 19.72 -10.45 1.28
C PRO A 188 18.23 -10.15 1.50
N VAL A 189 17.50 -9.95 0.40
CA VAL A 189 16.06 -9.69 0.44
C VAL A 189 15.36 -10.77 1.29
N ALA A 190 14.46 -10.34 2.18
CA ALA A 190 13.76 -11.24 3.07
C ALA A 190 13.05 -12.35 2.28
N LYS A 191 13.45 -13.60 2.51
CA LYS A 191 12.84 -14.76 1.86
C LYS A 191 11.40 -14.88 2.34
N GLN A 192 10.46 -14.94 1.39
CA GLN A 192 9.04 -15.15 1.71
C GLN A 192 8.87 -16.45 2.51
N LYS A 193 7.90 -16.45 3.44
CA LYS A 193 7.62 -17.60 4.28
C LYS A 193 6.80 -18.63 3.52
N TRP A 194 7.38 -19.80 3.30
CA TRP A 194 6.76 -20.92 2.59
C TRP A 194 5.60 -21.51 3.40
N ARG A 195 4.55 -21.96 2.71
CA ARG A 195 3.43 -22.66 3.34
C ARG A 195 3.83 -24.08 3.76
N PHE A 196 3.11 -24.62 4.73
CA PHE A 196 3.36 -25.98 5.21
C PHE A 196 3.26 -27.00 4.07
N MET A 197 4.30 -27.81 3.90
CA MET A 197 4.46 -28.79 2.82
C MET A 197 4.40 -28.25 1.37
N GLN A 198 4.64 -26.95 1.15
CA GLN A 198 4.76 -26.37 -0.18
C GLN A 198 5.97 -26.96 -0.94
N LYS A 199 5.80 -27.24 -2.24
CA LYS A 199 6.85 -27.81 -3.09
C LYS A 199 7.85 -26.75 -3.54
N TYR A 200 9.11 -26.95 -3.18
CA TYR A 200 10.23 -26.12 -3.67
C TYR A 200 10.53 -26.38 -5.15
N TYR A 201 10.54 -25.30 -5.94
CA TYR A 201 11.02 -25.27 -7.31
C TYR A 201 12.35 -24.50 -7.33
N HIS A 202 13.44 -25.19 -7.65
CA HIS A 202 14.75 -24.55 -7.82
C HIS A 202 14.74 -23.74 -9.12
N LYS A 203 15.21 -22.48 -9.07
CA LYS A 203 15.25 -21.56 -10.23
C LYS A 203 16.28 -21.95 -11.33
N GLY A 204 16.74 -23.21 -11.38
CA GLY A 204 17.96 -23.61 -12.11
C GLY A 204 19.25 -23.14 -11.42
N ALA A 205 20.41 -23.36 -12.03
CA ALA A 205 21.70 -22.78 -11.62
C ALA A 205 22.36 -21.95 -12.75
N PHE A 206 21.95 -22.22 -13.99
CA PHE A 206 22.41 -21.54 -15.20
C PHE A 206 21.61 -20.25 -15.44
N PHE A 207 22.22 -19.26 -16.10
CA PHE A 207 21.58 -18.01 -16.57
C PHE A 207 20.97 -17.10 -15.47
N GLN A 208 21.29 -17.32 -14.18
CA GLN A 208 20.78 -16.48 -13.08
C GLN A 208 21.58 -15.20 -12.85
N SER A 209 22.89 -15.27 -13.10
CA SER A 209 23.73 -14.11 -13.35
C SER A 209 23.75 -13.84 -14.85
N GLY A 210 24.10 -12.60 -15.25
CA GLY A 210 24.61 -12.36 -16.60
C GLY A 210 25.77 -13.34 -16.83
N ALA A 211 25.74 -14.03 -17.97
CA ALA A 211 26.57 -15.22 -18.19
C ALA A 211 28.04 -14.85 -18.41
N ASP A 212 28.87 -14.98 -17.36
CA ASP A 212 30.33 -14.75 -17.33
C ASP A 212 30.83 -13.49 -18.06
N ASP A 213 29.95 -12.50 -18.23
CA ASP A 213 30.25 -11.26 -18.91
C ASP A 213 30.90 -10.30 -17.91
N HIS A 214 32.23 -10.21 -18.00
CA HIS A 214 33.06 -9.35 -17.15
C HIS A 214 32.67 -7.86 -17.26
N ALA A 215 31.92 -7.46 -18.30
CA ALA A 215 31.38 -6.13 -18.50
C ALA A 215 29.89 -5.96 -18.09
N ALA A 216 29.22 -7.04 -17.66
CA ALA A 216 27.80 -7.08 -17.30
C ALA A 216 26.84 -6.49 -18.37
N THR A 217 27.22 -6.60 -19.64
CA THR A 217 26.50 -6.05 -20.81
C THR A 217 25.15 -6.74 -21.02
N ALA A 218 25.12 -8.07 -20.84
CA ALA A 218 23.89 -8.84 -20.84
C ALA A 218 23.21 -8.75 -19.46
N GLY A 219 22.21 -7.87 -19.34
CA GLY A 219 21.37 -7.77 -18.15
C GLY A 219 20.72 -9.10 -17.79
N THR A 220 20.56 -9.39 -16.50
CA THR A 220 19.82 -10.58 -16.05
C THR A 220 18.37 -10.48 -16.51
N ASP A 221 17.91 -11.43 -17.32
CA ASP A 221 16.55 -11.44 -17.85
C ASP A 221 15.51 -11.35 -16.71
N ASP A 222 14.55 -10.43 -16.87
CA ASP A 222 13.55 -10.07 -15.85
C ASP A 222 12.72 -11.27 -15.41
N ILE A 223 12.65 -12.33 -16.23
CA ILE A 223 12.06 -13.62 -15.89
C ILE A 223 12.64 -14.18 -14.58
N PHE A 224 13.96 -14.08 -14.35
CA PHE A 224 14.61 -14.62 -13.15
C PHE A 224 14.39 -13.78 -11.88
N ARG A 225 14.04 -12.50 -12.05
CA ARG A 225 13.70 -11.56 -10.96
C ARG A 225 12.31 -11.79 -10.37
N ARG A 226 11.45 -12.56 -11.05
CA ARG A 226 10.12 -12.97 -10.56
C ARG A 226 10.18 -13.69 -9.21
N ASP A 227 9.05 -13.73 -8.52
CA ASP A 227 8.87 -14.55 -7.32
C ASP A 227 8.51 -16.00 -7.70
N PHE A 228 9.39 -16.93 -7.32
CA PHE A 228 9.22 -18.38 -7.51
C PHE A 228 8.86 -19.10 -6.19
N SER A 229 8.63 -18.35 -5.11
CA SER A 229 8.17 -18.86 -3.81
C SER A 229 6.64 -18.86 -3.66
N ALA A 230 5.91 -18.44 -4.70
CA ALA A 230 4.45 -18.44 -4.73
C ALA A 230 3.86 -19.88 -4.70
N PRO A 231 2.81 -20.16 -3.91
CA PRO A 231 2.17 -21.47 -3.88
C PRO A 231 1.52 -21.83 -5.22
N THR A 232 1.96 -22.95 -5.82
CA THR A 232 1.56 -23.37 -7.17
C THR A 232 0.69 -24.63 -7.11
N GLY A 233 -0.39 -24.67 -7.90
CA GLY A 233 -1.29 -25.82 -8.00
C GLY A 233 -1.88 -26.23 -6.64
N GLU A 234 -1.60 -27.47 -6.22
CA GLU A 234 -2.06 -28.07 -4.95
C GLU A 234 -1.64 -27.28 -3.68
N ASP A 235 -0.58 -26.48 -3.75
CA ASP A 235 -0.08 -25.71 -2.59
C ASP A 235 -0.93 -24.45 -2.28
N LYS A 236 -1.93 -24.16 -3.13
CA LYS A 236 -2.94 -23.11 -2.85
C LYS A 236 -3.84 -23.44 -1.66
N MET A 237 -3.99 -24.72 -1.29
CA MET A 237 -4.73 -25.14 -0.10
C MET A 237 -3.84 -25.18 1.14
N ASP A 238 -4.40 -24.87 2.32
CA ASP A 238 -3.61 -24.95 3.56
C ASP A 238 -3.51 -26.38 4.08
N LYS A 239 -2.33 -26.97 3.91
CA LYS A 239 -2.06 -28.37 4.31
C LYS A 239 -1.94 -28.54 5.83
N SER A 240 -1.91 -27.45 6.62
CA SER A 240 -1.94 -27.53 8.09
C SER A 240 -3.31 -27.94 8.64
N ILE A 241 -4.38 -27.64 7.90
CA ILE A 241 -5.77 -27.96 8.29
C ILE A 241 -6.09 -29.47 8.14
N LEU A 242 -5.23 -30.21 7.43
CA LEU A 242 -5.37 -31.66 7.24
C LEU A 242 -5.12 -32.41 8.56
N PRO A 243 -5.79 -33.55 8.80
CA PRO A 243 -5.48 -34.44 9.93
C PRO A 243 -4.00 -34.85 9.94
N LYS A 244 -3.40 -35.00 11.14
CA LYS A 244 -1.94 -35.26 11.29
C LYS A 244 -1.42 -36.46 10.48
N VAL A 245 -2.27 -37.47 10.25
CA VAL A 245 -1.96 -38.65 9.42
C VAL A 245 -1.78 -38.31 7.92
N MET A 246 -2.48 -37.27 7.45
CA MET A 246 -2.42 -36.74 6.07
C MET A 246 -1.44 -35.55 5.92
N GLN A 247 -0.88 -35.02 7.00
CA GLN A 247 0.20 -33.99 7.00
C GLN A 247 1.56 -34.59 6.56
N VAL A 248 1.56 -35.25 5.41
CA VAL A 248 2.60 -36.17 4.95
C VAL A 248 2.79 -36.02 3.44
N LYS A 249 4.03 -35.84 3.01
CA LYS A 249 4.35 -35.75 1.58
C LYS A 249 4.05 -37.09 0.89
N HIS A 250 3.23 -37.05 -0.16
CA HIS A 250 2.76 -38.22 -0.92
C HIS A 250 1.99 -39.26 -0.08
N PHE A 251 1.00 -38.79 0.70
CA PHE A 251 0.03 -39.66 1.37
C PHE A 251 -0.54 -40.74 0.42
N GLY A 252 -0.62 -41.99 0.89
CA GLY A 252 -1.09 -43.14 0.12
C GLY A 252 -0.05 -43.84 -0.78
N ARG A 253 1.18 -43.32 -0.92
CA ARG A 253 2.27 -44.01 -1.65
C ARG A 253 3.13 -44.90 -0.74
N SER A 254 3.59 -46.02 -1.27
CA SER A 254 4.60 -46.89 -0.64
C SER A 254 6.00 -46.21 -0.64
N GLY A 255 6.89 -46.65 0.26
CA GLY A 255 8.26 -46.13 0.35
C GLY A 255 8.44 -44.84 1.16
N ARG A 256 7.49 -44.50 2.04
CA ARG A 256 7.57 -43.31 2.91
C ARG A 256 8.67 -43.45 3.98
N THR A 257 9.49 -42.41 4.16
CA THR A 257 10.43 -42.27 5.28
C THR A 257 9.73 -42.04 6.62
N LYS A 258 10.37 -42.49 7.71
CA LYS A 258 9.91 -42.20 9.10
C LYS A 258 9.93 -40.69 9.38
N TRP A 259 11.05 -40.05 9.02
CA TRP A 259 11.29 -38.61 9.12
C TRP A 259 10.39 -37.84 8.14
N THR A 260 9.84 -36.71 8.60
CA THR A 260 8.76 -35.99 7.87
C THR A 260 9.21 -34.69 7.23
N HIS A 261 9.68 -33.73 8.03
CA HIS A 261 10.18 -32.43 7.59
C HIS A 261 11.09 -31.86 8.67
N LEU A 262 12.14 -31.14 8.26
CA LEU A 262 13.23 -30.74 9.14
C LEU A 262 12.75 -30.08 10.44
N VAL A 263 11.76 -29.18 10.38
CA VAL A 263 11.22 -28.47 11.56
C VAL A 263 10.60 -29.40 12.63
N ASN A 264 10.13 -30.60 12.27
CA ASN A 264 9.61 -31.59 13.23
C ASN A 264 10.73 -32.43 13.86
N GLU A 265 11.86 -32.56 13.18
CA GLU A 265 13.02 -33.36 13.65
C GLU A 265 14.15 -32.46 14.21
N ASP A 266 14.02 -31.13 14.10
CA ASP A 266 14.98 -30.14 14.56
C ASP A 266 14.86 -29.94 16.08
N THR A 267 15.83 -30.50 16.81
CA THR A 267 15.92 -30.42 18.27
C THR A 267 16.70 -29.20 18.77
N THR A 268 16.91 -28.18 17.93
CA THR A 268 17.66 -26.97 18.31
C THR A 268 16.88 -26.13 19.32
N ASP A 269 17.30 -26.17 20.59
CA ASP A 269 16.77 -25.29 21.62
C ASP A 269 17.37 -23.88 21.53
N TRP A 270 16.54 -22.94 21.09
CA TRP A 270 16.89 -21.52 21.00
C TRP A 270 16.98 -20.82 22.37
N ASN A 271 16.44 -21.40 23.44
CA ASN A 271 16.49 -20.88 24.81
C ASN A 271 17.79 -21.27 25.55
N ALA A 272 18.69 -22.02 24.92
CA ALA A 272 19.95 -22.42 25.51
C ALA A 272 20.85 -21.21 25.84
N PRO A 273 21.42 -21.08 27.06
CA PRO A 273 22.25 -19.92 27.45
C PRO A 273 23.51 -19.65 26.60
N TRP A 274 23.89 -20.59 25.73
CA TRP A 274 25.02 -20.50 24.79
C TRP A 274 24.62 -20.21 23.33
N SER A 275 23.33 -20.27 22.98
CA SER A 275 22.82 -19.95 21.63
C SER A 275 22.79 -18.43 21.39
N MET A 276 22.55 -17.64 22.44
CA MET A 276 22.48 -16.18 22.36
C MET A 276 23.86 -15.51 22.27
N ASN A 277 23.96 -14.49 21.42
CA ASN A 277 25.13 -13.61 21.35
C ASN A 277 25.17 -12.64 22.54
N GLY A 278 25.58 -13.13 23.70
CA GLY A 278 25.76 -12.34 24.92
C GLY A 278 27.15 -12.48 25.56
N PRO A 279 27.46 -11.70 26.62
CA PRO A 279 28.75 -11.74 27.31
C PRO A 279 29.10 -13.13 27.86
N LEU A 280 28.09 -13.95 28.20
CA LEU A 280 28.27 -15.32 28.67
C LEU A 280 28.86 -16.25 27.60
N ARG A 281 28.42 -16.10 26.34
CA ARG A 281 28.97 -16.84 25.18
C ARG A 281 30.43 -16.49 24.94
N SER A 282 30.81 -15.21 25.08
CA SER A 282 32.23 -14.79 25.00
C SER A 282 33.08 -15.40 26.12
N LYS A 283 32.58 -15.44 27.35
CA LYS A 283 33.27 -16.08 28.50
C LYS A 283 33.38 -17.60 28.36
N TYR A 284 32.40 -18.24 27.73
CA TYR A 284 32.40 -19.68 27.44
C TYR A 284 33.41 -20.02 26.34
N ASN A 285 33.40 -19.27 25.23
CA ASN A 285 34.38 -19.40 24.15
C ASN A 285 35.82 -19.19 24.67
N ALA A 286 36.05 -18.18 25.51
CA ALA A 286 37.34 -17.94 26.17
C ALA A 286 37.74 -19.00 27.22
N LYS A 287 36.89 -19.99 27.50
CA LYS A 287 37.20 -21.18 28.31
C LYS A 287 37.34 -22.45 27.48
N MET A 288 37.02 -22.41 26.19
CA MET A 288 37.18 -23.57 25.30
C MET A 288 38.64 -23.77 24.90
N ALA A 289 39.09 -25.03 25.01
CA ALA A 289 40.42 -25.42 24.54
C ALA A 289 40.57 -25.12 23.04
N GLY A 290 41.72 -24.57 22.66
CA GLY A 290 42.02 -24.18 21.26
C GLY A 290 41.55 -22.77 20.85
N MET A 291 40.68 -22.08 21.61
CA MET A 291 40.29 -20.70 21.31
C MET A 291 41.23 -19.64 21.90
N ASN A 292 42.02 -20.00 22.92
CA ASN A 292 42.94 -19.09 23.62
C ASN A 292 44.39 -19.13 23.09
N ALA A 293 44.71 -20.06 22.19
CA ALA A 293 46.02 -20.08 21.54
C ALA A 293 46.04 -19.03 20.42
N PRO A 294 47.04 -18.13 20.34
CA PRO A 294 47.21 -17.31 19.16
C PRO A 294 47.55 -18.24 17.98
N ILE A 295 46.55 -18.47 17.11
CA ILE A 295 46.75 -19.21 15.86
C ILE A 295 47.55 -18.28 14.94
N GLU A 296 48.88 -18.41 14.97
CA GLU A 296 49.72 -17.78 13.95
C GLU A 296 49.20 -18.24 12.58
N LYS A 297 48.88 -17.26 11.70
CA LYS A 297 48.55 -17.55 10.31
C LYS A 297 49.72 -18.39 9.75
N PRO A 298 49.50 -19.62 9.26
CA PRO A 298 50.60 -20.45 8.78
C PRO A 298 51.32 -19.66 7.69
N ARG A 299 52.62 -19.44 7.86
CA ARG A 299 53.47 -18.79 6.85
C ARG A 299 53.55 -19.74 5.65
N GLY A 300 52.58 -19.63 4.75
CA GLY A 300 52.49 -20.46 3.56
C GLY A 300 53.81 -20.40 2.81
N SER A 301 54.49 -21.54 2.69
CA SER A 301 55.73 -21.61 1.95
C SER A 301 55.42 -21.26 0.49
N LYS A 302 56.00 -20.17 0.01
CA LYS A 302 55.72 -19.58 -1.31
C LYS A 302 56.38 -20.38 -2.45
N LYS A 303 56.32 -21.71 -2.36
CA LYS A 303 56.62 -22.64 -3.44
C LYS A 303 55.37 -22.74 -4.32
N LEU A 304 55.14 -21.71 -5.13
CA LEU A 304 54.36 -21.93 -6.35
C LEU A 304 55.06 -23.07 -7.10
N LYS A 305 54.29 -24.06 -7.50
CA LYS A 305 54.77 -25.09 -8.41
C LYS A 305 54.63 -24.50 -9.80
N ASP A 306 55.74 -24.05 -10.39
CA ASP A 306 55.74 -23.53 -11.75
C ASP A 306 55.30 -24.65 -12.70
N TRP A 307 54.16 -24.45 -13.37
CA TRP A 307 53.62 -25.40 -14.35
C TRP A 307 53.94 -25.01 -15.80
N GLU A 308 54.71 -23.94 -16.01
CA GLU A 308 55.11 -23.43 -17.32
C GLU A 308 56.59 -23.71 -17.63
N ILE A 309 56.95 -24.98 -17.75
CA ILE A 309 58.07 -25.41 -18.62
C ILE A 309 57.68 -26.69 -19.35
N LYS A 310 57.01 -26.55 -20.50
CA LYS A 310 57.24 -27.42 -21.67
C LYS A 310 56.72 -26.80 -22.96
#